data_AF-A0A5N5QE45-F1
#
_entry.id   AF-A0A5N5QE45-F1
#
_cell.length_a   1.000
_cell.length_b   1.000
_cell.length_c   1.000
_cell.angle_alpha   90.00
_cell.angle_beta   90.00
_cell.angle_gamma   90.00
#
_symmetry.space_group_name_H-M   'P 1'
#
loop_
_entity.id
_entity.type
_entity.pdbx_description
1 polymer ?
#
loop_
_entity_poly.entity_id
_entity_poly.type
_entity_poly.pdbx_seq_one_letter_code
_entity_poly.pdbx_strand_id
1 'polypeptide(L)'
;MKRVNAATWMADLFPFISKRKLSEIFMPGSHDSAMTFECLSQSLGPIDLDLPTPWGPDAPDSLTKSPLGETIRGVVRNWAVTQKLELLDQLRAGIRYFDLRIANVNGEFKFTHALLSNYGIIKLLQPVVGFMAEHPGEVLILHCQHFHNMNNEYDKLMGVFQSLFGNMLANSDMVQSSQFGDFVSSGKRIVLIWGDGAVASLTDKTFACDQGAVLDSPWKPEQMRSKELLATFLLTTQRNRPSADPRLSVVQCILDYDDMSSKPWEYMIHSSLLEYESGLNSYLKEVVLPELGKSKGFIFMMDNVTNPDTQAIERVITLNDDIGNGLQGFDDLVKNRGTNGSKVESLKGVRKHIVGFSGNPAYLGPNAHFVGGDGSMSFSAQHGSVVSRQSGVLRFPPNDSIHGIILGIEVYDVWQEGNTGSWRLPKNPLGQPNVEVEVSSEIGRGTFWELGVWYLDTSGGEGIKPVVSDTGLDGSWVESRKGIQYYDVGFSGDRALLGNNIRSVRAQGSMSFSAQHGSVFEHQKGTLRFPPDTSMYGLILSVRVHDIWGDGTNGSWKFTGNPLGQTSMEVQITSDLARGTNWELEVWYLPLQPPSGDL
;
A
#
# COMPACT_ATOMS: atom_id res chain seq x y z
N MET A 1 4.84 -1.43 -10.05
CA MET A 1 5.99 -1.10 -9.15
C MET A 1 6.55 -2.43 -8.80
N LYS A 2 7.86 -2.55 -8.57
CA LYS A 2 8.26 -3.64 -7.68
C LYS A 2 7.50 -3.40 -6.37
N ARG A 3 6.62 -4.31 -5.99
CA ARG A 3 5.95 -4.30 -4.68
C ARG A 3 7.03 -3.96 -3.66
N VAL A 4 6.86 -2.84 -2.95
CA VAL A 4 7.78 -2.44 -1.88
C VAL A 4 7.92 -3.65 -0.97
N ASN A 5 9.12 -4.19 -0.89
CA ASN A 5 9.33 -5.39 -0.11
C ASN A 5 9.33 -4.94 1.35
N ALA A 6 8.44 -5.52 2.16
CA ALA A 6 8.29 -5.13 3.55
C ALA A 6 9.60 -5.26 4.35
N ALA A 7 10.50 -6.18 3.97
CA ALA A 7 11.81 -6.31 4.60
C ALA A 7 12.80 -5.20 4.19
N THR A 8 12.59 -4.51 3.07
CA THR A 8 13.51 -3.48 2.52
C THR A 8 12.80 -2.16 2.23
N TRP A 9 11.68 -1.88 2.90
CA TRP A 9 10.79 -0.82 2.44
C TRP A 9 11.41 0.57 2.54
N MET A 10 12.25 0.83 3.54
CA MET A 10 12.90 2.13 3.68
C MET A 10 13.98 2.33 2.60
N ALA A 11 14.69 1.26 2.23
CA ALA A 11 15.63 1.26 1.11
C ALA A 11 14.92 1.45 -0.24
N ASP A 12 13.79 0.76 -0.44
CA ASP A 12 12.98 0.87 -1.65
C ASP A 12 12.38 2.28 -1.81
N LEU A 13 11.98 2.90 -0.69
CA LEU A 13 11.44 4.26 -0.64
C LEU A 13 12.50 5.35 -0.40
N PHE A 14 13.79 5.01 -0.42
CA PHE A 14 14.88 5.95 -0.14
C PHE A 14 14.79 7.27 -0.95
N PRO A 15 14.43 7.27 -2.25
CA PRO A 15 14.25 8.52 -3.01
C PRO A 15 13.20 9.47 -2.40
N PHE A 16 12.20 8.95 -1.70
CA PHE A 16 11.07 9.71 -1.15
C PHE A 16 11.29 10.16 0.30
N ILE A 17 12.01 9.34 1.08
CA ILE A 17 12.19 9.57 2.52
C ILE A 17 13.56 10.11 2.90
N SER A 18 14.58 10.00 2.04
CA SER A 18 15.98 10.37 2.36
C SER A 18 16.16 11.80 2.90
N LYS A 19 15.37 12.76 2.42
CA LYS A 19 15.44 14.18 2.85
C LYS A 19 14.52 14.52 4.04
N ARG A 20 13.73 13.57 4.52
CA ARG A 20 12.79 13.74 5.62
C ARG A 20 13.48 13.44 6.95
N LYS A 21 13.04 14.08 8.03
CA LYS A 21 13.41 13.64 9.39
C LYS A 21 12.69 12.35 9.75
N LEU A 22 13.17 11.61 10.76
CA LEU A 22 12.46 10.42 11.25
C LEU A 22 11.03 10.75 11.73
N SER A 23 10.80 11.95 12.28
CA SER A 23 9.47 12.45 12.68
C SER A 23 8.51 12.66 11.51
N GLU A 24 9.01 12.65 10.28
CA GLU A 24 8.25 12.92 9.04
C GLU A 24 8.03 11.65 8.19
N ILE A 25 8.34 10.48 8.75
CA ILE A 25 8.18 9.18 8.10
C ILE A 25 7.04 8.43 8.80
N PHE A 26 6.17 7.82 8.01
CA PHE A 26 5.15 6.91 8.51
C PHE A 26 5.78 5.54 8.75
N MET A 27 5.85 5.10 10.00
CA MET A 27 6.55 3.87 10.39
C MET A 27 5.60 2.87 11.05
N PRO A 28 5.57 1.61 10.60
CA PRO A 28 4.94 0.54 11.35
C PRO A 28 5.75 0.23 12.63
N GLY A 29 5.07 0.12 13.76
CA GLY A 29 5.64 -0.22 15.07
C GLY A 29 4.84 -1.33 15.76
N SER A 30 5.46 -2.01 16.72
CA SER A 30 4.78 -3.03 17.52
C SER A 30 4.86 -2.72 19.02
N HIS A 31 3.75 -2.90 19.72
CA HIS A 31 3.65 -2.74 21.18
C HIS A 31 4.16 -4.00 21.88
N ASP A 32 4.88 -3.82 22.98
CA ASP A 32 5.53 -4.88 23.77
C ASP A 32 6.16 -5.97 22.88
N SER A 33 7.00 -5.53 21.93
CA SER A 33 7.32 -6.25 20.70
C SER A 33 7.86 -7.67 20.90
N ALA A 34 8.49 -7.93 22.05
CA ALA A 34 9.10 -9.22 22.35
C ALA A 34 8.14 -10.24 22.99
N MET A 35 6.91 -9.84 23.36
CA MET A 35 5.99 -10.69 24.12
C MET A 35 5.20 -11.63 23.21
N THR A 36 5.84 -12.76 22.86
CA THR A 36 5.21 -13.86 22.13
C THR A 36 4.87 -15.04 23.04
N PHE A 37 4.00 -15.93 22.56
CA PHE A 37 3.67 -17.16 23.28
C PHE A 37 4.92 -18.01 23.58
N GLU A 38 5.85 -18.10 22.61
CA GLU A 38 7.11 -18.82 22.78
C GLU A 38 8.01 -18.19 23.85
N CYS A 39 8.12 -16.85 23.85
CA CYS A 39 8.90 -16.15 24.86
C CYS A 39 8.32 -16.28 26.27
N LEU A 40 7.00 -16.47 26.40
CA LEU A 40 6.31 -16.60 27.69
C LEU A 40 6.01 -18.06 28.06
N SER A 41 6.62 -19.02 27.37
CA SER A 41 6.48 -20.45 27.64
C SER A 41 7.84 -21.10 27.92
N GLN A 42 7.84 -22.02 28.89
CA GLN A 42 9.00 -22.84 29.26
C GLN A 42 8.85 -24.20 28.58
N SER A 43 9.84 -24.62 27.79
CA SER A 43 9.96 -26.01 27.34
C SER A 43 10.80 -26.79 28.35
N LEU A 44 10.17 -27.75 29.05
CA LEU A 44 10.82 -28.60 30.05
C LEU A 44 11.10 -30.00 29.49
N GLY A 45 11.95 -30.07 28.46
CA GLY A 45 12.46 -31.35 27.93
C GLY A 45 11.50 -32.05 26.95
N PRO A 46 11.59 -33.39 26.78
CA PRO A 46 10.93 -34.11 25.68
C PRO A 46 9.40 -34.21 25.78
N ILE A 47 8.80 -33.64 26.83
CA ILE A 47 7.36 -33.47 26.98
C ILE A 47 7.13 -31.96 27.02
N ASP A 48 6.73 -31.37 25.89
CA ASP A 48 6.30 -29.96 25.81
C ASP A 48 4.99 -29.79 26.58
N LEU A 49 5.10 -29.64 27.89
CA LEU A 49 4.11 -28.95 28.68
C LEU A 49 4.47 -27.48 28.56
N ASP A 50 3.82 -26.75 27.64
CA ASP A 50 3.97 -25.31 27.46
C ASP A 50 3.56 -24.58 28.76
N LEU A 51 4.43 -24.57 29.76
CA LEU A 51 4.18 -23.96 31.06
C LEU A 51 4.50 -22.46 30.99
N PRO A 52 3.68 -21.60 31.60
CA PRO A 52 3.95 -20.17 31.60
C PRO A 52 5.26 -19.85 32.36
N THR A 53 5.98 -18.84 31.89
CA THR A 53 7.20 -18.33 32.54
C THR A 53 6.93 -17.72 33.92
N PRO A 54 7.97 -17.49 34.74
CA PRO A 54 7.81 -16.84 36.05
C PRO A 54 7.23 -15.43 35.95
N TRP A 55 6.65 -14.96 37.06
CA TRP A 55 6.11 -13.61 37.19
C TRP A 55 7.17 -12.53 36.92
N GLY A 56 6.75 -11.51 36.17
CA GLY A 56 7.48 -10.27 35.97
C GLY A 56 7.48 -9.39 37.23
N PRO A 57 8.48 -8.52 37.40
CA PRO A 57 8.46 -7.50 38.45
C PRO A 57 7.35 -6.46 38.28
N ASP A 58 6.75 -6.39 37.09
CA ASP A 58 5.60 -5.55 36.73
C ASP A 58 4.24 -6.26 36.91
N ALA A 59 4.25 -7.51 37.41
CA ALA A 59 3.04 -8.24 37.73
C ALA A 59 2.30 -7.64 38.94
N PRO A 60 0.96 -7.44 38.86
CA PRO A 60 0.18 -7.00 40.00
C PRO A 60 0.24 -7.97 41.20
N ASP A 61 0.42 -7.42 42.40
CA ASP A 61 0.45 -8.16 43.66
C ASP A 61 -0.79 -9.04 43.89
N SER A 62 -1.95 -8.62 43.39
CA SER A 62 -3.21 -9.35 43.46
C SER A 62 -3.16 -10.69 42.70
N LEU A 63 -2.38 -10.76 41.63
CA LEU A 63 -2.22 -11.96 40.81
C LEU A 63 -1.09 -12.85 41.37
N THR A 64 0.04 -12.26 41.74
CA THR A 64 1.22 -13.02 42.21
C THR A 64 1.00 -13.70 43.56
N LYS A 65 0.14 -13.14 44.42
CA LYS A 65 -0.21 -13.68 45.75
C LYS A 65 -1.47 -14.56 45.74
N SER A 66 -2.07 -14.81 44.57
CA SER A 66 -3.30 -15.59 44.44
C SER A 66 -3.09 -17.06 44.83
N PRO A 67 -4.00 -17.67 45.61
CA PRO A 67 -3.93 -19.10 45.96
C PRO A 67 -4.15 -20.03 44.75
N LEU A 68 -4.58 -19.48 43.61
CA LEU A 68 -4.79 -20.22 42.35
C LEU A 68 -3.50 -20.39 41.52
N GLY A 69 -2.35 -19.91 42.03
CA GLY A 69 -0.99 -20.33 41.64
C GLY A 69 -0.71 -20.42 40.13
N GLU A 70 -0.44 -21.64 39.64
CA GLU A 70 -0.04 -21.88 38.24
C GLU A 70 -1.18 -21.70 37.23
N THR A 71 -2.42 -21.99 37.65
CA THR A 71 -3.61 -21.85 36.79
C THR A 71 -3.81 -20.40 36.40
N ILE A 72 -3.70 -19.46 37.35
CA ILE A 72 -3.86 -18.04 37.04
C ILE A 72 -2.71 -17.52 36.17
N ARG A 73 -1.50 -18.09 36.31
CA ARG A 73 -0.35 -17.72 35.48
C ARG A 73 -0.53 -18.12 34.02
N GLY A 74 -1.16 -19.26 33.75
CA GLY A 74 -1.52 -19.68 32.39
C GLY A 74 -2.51 -18.72 31.74
N VAL A 75 -3.50 -18.24 32.51
CA VAL A 75 -4.43 -17.20 32.07
C VAL A 75 -3.65 -15.91 31.78
N VAL A 76 -2.84 -15.43 32.71
CA VAL A 76 -2.06 -14.19 32.52
C VAL A 76 -1.15 -14.28 31.30
N ARG A 77 -0.54 -15.42 31.01
CA ARG A 77 0.23 -15.60 29.77
C ARG A 77 -0.59 -15.27 28.53
N ASN A 78 -1.81 -15.79 28.42
CA ASN A 78 -2.65 -15.53 27.24
C ASN A 78 -3.03 -14.04 27.09
N TRP A 79 -3.01 -13.29 28.19
CA TRP A 79 -3.28 -11.85 28.21
C TRP A 79 -2.02 -10.98 28.14
N ALA A 80 -0.84 -11.54 28.40
CA ALA A 80 0.46 -10.89 28.30
C ALA A 80 1.10 -11.03 26.91
N VAL A 81 0.61 -11.95 26.07
CA VAL A 81 1.06 -12.11 24.69
C VAL A 81 0.47 -10.99 23.83
N THR A 82 1.31 -10.12 23.30
CA THR A 82 0.95 -9.00 22.42
C THR A 82 1.30 -9.25 20.95
N GLN A 83 2.22 -10.18 20.68
CA GLN A 83 2.69 -10.49 19.33
C GLN A 83 2.66 -12.00 19.02
N LYS A 84 2.28 -12.35 17.79
CA LYS A 84 2.43 -13.72 17.27
C LYS A 84 3.80 -13.96 16.62
N LEU A 85 4.37 -12.92 16.01
CA LEU A 85 5.67 -13.00 15.35
C LEU A 85 6.78 -12.67 16.32
N GLU A 86 7.91 -13.36 16.18
CA GLU A 86 9.15 -12.95 16.83
C GLU A 86 9.73 -11.66 16.21
N LEU A 87 10.64 -11.00 16.92
CA LEU A 87 11.23 -9.72 16.51
C LEU A 87 11.78 -9.75 15.08
N LEU A 88 12.49 -10.81 14.68
CA LEU A 88 13.02 -10.94 13.32
C LEU A 88 11.91 -10.95 12.26
N ASP A 89 10.84 -11.70 12.50
CA ASP A 89 9.74 -11.81 11.54
C ASP A 89 8.88 -10.55 11.51
N GLN A 90 8.79 -9.82 12.62
CA GLN A 90 8.22 -8.47 12.63
C GLN A 90 9.01 -7.51 11.72
N LEU A 91 10.36 -7.57 11.73
CA LEU A 91 11.18 -6.77 10.81
C LEU A 91 10.95 -7.15 9.35
N ARG A 92 10.85 -8.45 9.06
CA ARG A 92 10.53 -8.96 7.72
C ARG A 92 9.13 -8.55 7.26
N ALA A 93 8.20 -8.39 8.21
CA ALA A 93 6.85 -7.88 7.96
C ALA A 93 6.77 -6.36 7.78
N GLY A 94 7.85 -5.61 8.09
CA GLY A 94 7.95 -4.16 7.85
C GLY A 94 8.01 -3.28 9.09
N ILE A 95 7.99 -3.86 10.30
CA ILE A 95 8.12 -3.11 11.56
C ILE A 95 9.51 -2.46 11.65
N ARG A 96 9.56 -1.19 12.06
CA ARG A 96 10.80 -0.42 12.26
C ARG A 96 10.83 0.34 13.59
N TYR A 97 9.88 0.03 14.47
CA TYR A 97 9.81 0.54 15.82
C TYR A 97 9.42 -0.59 16.77
N PHE A 98 10.25 -0.83 17.78
CA PHE A 98 9.97 -1.79 18.84
C PHE A 98 9.78 -1.08 20.16
N ASP A 99 8.66 -1.34 20.81
CA ASP A 99 8.38 -0.98 22.20
C ASP A 99 8.81 -2.12 23.13
N LEU A 100 9.68 -1.80 24.09
CA LEU A 100 10.40 -2.78 24.92
C LEU A 100 10.31 -2.39 26.40
N ARG A 101 9.79 -3.30 27.21
CA ARG A 101 9.87 -3.25 28.67
C ARG A 101 10.96 -4.20 29.16
N ILE A 102 11.90 -3.68 29.94
CA ILE A 102 13.12 -4.40 30.34
C ILE A 102 13.15 -4.58 31.85
N ALA A 103 13.34 -5.81 32.29
CA ALA A 103 13.59 -6.17 33.68
C ALA A 103 15.02 -6.66 33.88
N ASN A 104 15.61 -6.35 35.03
CA ASN A 104 16.81 -7.03 35.51
C ASN A 104 16.43 -8.05 36.58
N VAL A 105 16.79 -9.32 36.34
CA VAL A 105 16.53 -10.42 37.28
C VAL A 105 17.84 -11.17 37.49
N ASN A 106 18.36 -11.09 38.71
CA ASN A 106 19.62 -11.74 39.11
C ASN A 106 20.83 -11.38 38.23
N GLY A 107 20.88 -10.17 37.68
CA GLY A 107 21.97 -9.69 36.83
C GLY A 107 21.81 -10.03 35.34
N GLU A 108 20.70 -10.67 34.94
CA GLU A 108 20.34 -10.89 33.55
C GLU A 108 19.20 -9.94 33.14
N PHE A 109 19.36 -9.27 32.00
CA PHE A 109 18.31 -8.44 31.42
C PHE A 109 17.37 -9.30 30.57
N LYS A 110 16.07 -9.19 30.83
CA LYS A 110 15.00 -9.87 30.09
C LYS A 110 13.89 -8.88 29.73
N PHE A 111 13.13 -9.18 28.69
CA PHE A 111 11.88 -8.46 28.45
C PHE A 111 10.78 -8.93 29.40
N THR A 112 9.80 -8.08 29.72
CA THR A 112 8.73 -8.39 30.68
C THR A 112 7.40 -7.77 30.27
N HIS A 113 6.30 -8.47 30.54
CA HIS A 113 4.94 -7.91 30.56
C HIS A 113 4.10 -8.79 31.48
N ALA A 114 4.00 -8.45 32.77
CA ALA A 114 3.46 -9.27 33.86
C ALA A 114 4.11 -10.66 34.05
N LEU A 115 4.71 -11.25 33.02
CA LEU A 115 5.55 -12.42 33.02
C LEU A 115 6.91 -12.06 32.43
N LEU A 116 7.96 -12.72 32.90
CA LEU A 116 9.30 -12.58 32.33
C LEU A 116 9.40 -13.39 31.04
N SER A 117 10.12 -12.85 30.06
CA SER A 117 10.59 -13.67 28.95
C SER A 117 11.45 -14.82 29.48
N ASN A 118 11.31 -15.99 28.86
CA ASN A 118 12.16 -17.14 29.11
C ASN A 118 13.63 -16.84 28.76
N TYR A 119 13.85 -15.96 27.78
CA TYR A 119 15.14 -15.66 27.18
C TYR A 119 15.68 -14.28 27.56
N GLY A 120 17.00 -14.16 27.72
CA GLY A 120 17.68 -12.89 27.89
C GLY A 120 17.66 -12.03 26.62
N ILE A 121 17.76 -10.70 26.79
CA ILE A 121 17.67 -9.74 25.67
C ILE A 121 18.68 -10.02 24.55
N ILE A 122 19.88 -10.51 24.88
CA ILE A 122 20.92 -10.83 23.91
C ILE A 122 20.42 -11.90 22.93
N LYS A 123 19.79 -12.97 23.44
CA LYS A 123 19.28 -14.05 22.59
C LYS A 123 18.20 -13.56 21.64
N LEU A 124 17.30 -12.70 22.11
CA LEU A 124 16.17 -12.20 21.32
C LEU A 124 16.56 -11.10 20.32
N LEU A 125 17.57 -10.29 20.63
CA LEU A 125 18.06 -9.23 19.74
C LEU A 125 19.15 -9.70 18.77
N GLN A 126 19.81 -10.84 19.01
CA GLN A 126 20.84 -11.36 18.10
C GLN A 126 20.34 -11.53 16.65
N PRO A 127 19.13 -12.07 16.38
CA PRO A 127 18.59 -12.14 15.03
C PRO A 127 18.29 -10.75 14.42
N VAL A 128 17.91 -9.77 15.25
CA VAL A 128 17.69 -8.37 14.83
C VAL A 128 19.00 -7.74 14.36
N VAL A 129 20.12 -8.00 15.05
CA VAL A 129 21.45 -7.57 14.60
C VAL A 129 21.77 -8.12 13.21
N GLY A 130 21.50 -9.41 12.99
CA GLY A 130 21.68 -10.06 11.68
C GLY A 130 20.86 -9.39 10.57
N PHE A 131 19.57 -9.16 10.82
CA PHE A 131 18.70 -8.45 9.88
C PHE A 131 19.25 -7.07 9.53
N MET A 132 19.61 -6.27 10.53
CA MET A 132 20.10 -4.91 10.29
C MET A 132 21.43 -4.90 9.54
N ALA A 133 22.30 -5.89 9.74
CA ALA A 133 23.53 -6.04 8.97
C ALA A 133 23.26 -6.38 7.50
N GLU A 134 22.28 -7.23 7.21
CA GLU A 134 21.89 -7.64 5.86
C GLU A 134 21.12 -6.55 5.08
N HIS A 135 20.48 -5.61 5.80
CA HIS A 135 19.59 -4.61 5.21
C HIS A 135 20.11 -3.18 5.49
N PRO A 136 21.17 -2.71 4.80
CA PRO A 136 21.86 -1.45 5.11
C PRO A 136 21.02 -0.18 4.90
N GLY A 137 19.91 -0.25 4.16
CA GLY A 137 19.01 0.89 3.93
C GLY A 137 17.95 1.10 4.99
N GLU A 138 17.87 0.22 6.00
CA GLU A 138 16.84 0.27 7.03
C GLU A 138 17.34 0.96 8.31
N VAL A 139 16.43 1.66 9.01
CA VAL A 139 16.66 2.27 10.33
C VAL A 139 15.67 1.67 11.32
N LEU A 140 16.13 1.27 12.50
CA LEU A 140 15.32 0.66 13.55
C LEU A 140 15.35 1.52 14.82
N ILE A 141 14.17 1.77 15.37
CA ILE A 141 14.00 2.43 16.67
C ILE A 141 13.71 1.35 17.72
N LEU A 142 14.57 1.28 18.74
CA LEU A 142 14.35 0.49 19.95
C LEU A 142 13.96 1.43 21.08
N HIS A 143 12.68 1.43 21.42
CA HIS A 143 12.14 2.21 22.52
C HIS A 143 12.12 1.35 23.78
N CYS A 144 13.08 1.56 24.67
CA CYS A 144 13.09 1.00 26.02
C CYS A 144 12.13 1.82 26.89
N GLN A 145 10.83 1.55 26.78
CA GLN A 145 9.78 2.37 27.36
C GLN A 145 9.75 2.30 28.88
N HIS A 146 9.84 1.10 29.45
CA HIS A 146 9.84 0.91 30.90
C HIS A 146 10.99 0.05 31.39
N PHE A 147 11.51 0.41 32.56
CA PHE A 147 12.57 -0.31 33.25
C PHE A 147 12.09 -0.82 34.60
N HIS A 148 12.14 -2.13 34.81
CA HIS A 148 11.67 -2.77 36.05
C HIS A 148 12.81 -3.43 36.81
N ASN A 149 12.80 -3.29 38.14
CA ASN A 149 13.84 -3.82 39.01
C ASN A 149 15.26 -3.35 38.59
N MET A 150 15.36 -2.11 38.10
CA MET A 150 16.57 -1.45 37.63
C MET A 150 16.84 -0.27 38.56
N ASN A 151 18.05 -0.17 39.12
CA ASN A 151 18.44 0.96 39.96
C ASN A 151 19.73 1.63 39.45
N ASN A 152 20.76 0.84 39.16
CA ASN A 152 22.07 1.34 38.72
C ASN A 152 22.66 0.52 37.57
N GLU A 153 21.87 -0.35 36.96
CA GLU A 153 22.31 -1.28 35.91
C GLU A 153 22.13 -0.71 34.49
N TYR A 154 21.74 0.56 34.38
CA TYR A 154 21.57 1.26 33.11
C TYR A 154 22.85 1.29 32.25
N ASP A 155 24.02 1.59 32.84
CA ASP A 155 25.29 1.56 32.09
C ASP A 155 25.65 0.14 31.63
N LYS A 156 25.30 -0.89 32.42
CA LYS A 156 25.50 -2.30 32.02
C LYS A 156 24.59 -2.66 30.84
N LEU A 157 23.33 -2.23 30.88
CA LEU A 157 22.38 -2.43 29.79
C LEU A 157 22.81 -1.68 28.52
N MET A 158 23.30 -0.44 28.64
CA MET A 158 23.92 0.28 27.53
C MET A 158 25.11 -0.50 26.95
N GLY A 159 25.95 -1.08 27.81
CA GLY A 159 27.04 -1.98 27.38
C GLY A 159 26.55 -3.20 26.60
N VAL A 160 25.38 -3.77 26.93
CA VAL A 160 24.76 -4.84 26.14
C VAL A 160 24.34 -4.33 24.75
N PHE A 161 23.68 -3.17 24.66
CA PHE A 161 23.33 -2.58 23.36
C PHE A 161 24.55 -2.23 22.51
N GLN A 162 25.61 -1.70 23.11
CA GLN A 162 26.89 -1.45 22.45
C GLN A 162 27.53 -2.73 21.95
N SER A 163 27.49 -3.81 22.73
CA SER A 163 28.00 -5.12 22.30
C SER A 163 27.20 -5.72 21.14
N LEU A 164 25.88 -5.49 21.09
CA LEU A 164 25.00 -6.04 20.06
C LEU A 164 25.09 -5.26 18.75
N PHE A 165 24.97 -3.93 18.82
CA PHE A 165 24.79 -3.08 17.64
C PHE A 165 26.05 -2.30 17.25
N GLY A 166 26.99 -2.13 18.18
CA GLY A 166 28.29 -1.49 17.95
C GLY A 166 28.18 -0.18 17.19
N ASN A 167 28.85 -0.11 16.04
CA ASN A 167 28.90 1.09 15.22
C ASN A 167 27.56 1.48 14.59
N MET A 168 26.55 0.61 14.59
CA MET A 168 25.22 0.95 14.07
C MET A 168 24.42 1.86 15.02
N LEU A 169 24.83 2.00 16.29
CA LEU A 169 24.15 2.89 17.23
C LEU A 169 24.24 4.35 16.77
N ALA A 170 23.09 5.00 16.65
CA ALA A 170 22.98 6.42 16.37
C ALA A 170 23.23 7.25 17.63
N ASN A 171 23.85 8.42 17.43
CA ASN A 171 23.99 9.38 18.51
C ASN A 171 22.63 10.02 18.81
N SER A 172 22.43 10.42 20.06
CA SER A 172 21.14 10.91 20.55
C SER A 172 20.67 12.21 19.91
N ASP A 173 21.59 13.05 19.42
CA ASP A 173 21.30 14.28 18.69
C ASP A 173 20.72 14.04 17.30
N MET A 174 21.11 12.95 16.63
CA MET A 174 20.73 12.64 15.25
C MET A 174 19.22 12.58 15.05
N VAL A 175 18.45 12.10 16.03
CA VAL A 175 16.99 11.92 15.92
C VAL A 175 16.27 13.22 15.58
N GLN A 176 16.76 14.36 16.09
CA GLN A 176 16.15 15.66 15.87
C GLN A 176 16.87 16.50 14.80
N SER A 177 18.18 16.31 14.66
CA SER A 177 19.03 17.14 13.78
C SER A 177 19.14 16.61 12.36
N SER A 178 19.04 15.30 12.15
CA SER A 178 19.44 14.65 10.91
C SER A 178 18.26 14.26 10.02
N GLN A 179 18.51 14.15 8.72
CA GLN A 179 17.59 13.56 7.75
C GLN A 179 17.80 12.05 7.69
N PHE A 180 16.82 11.30 7.20
CA PHE A 180 16.86 9.85 7.08
C PHE A 180 18.11 9.35 6.31
N GLY A 181 18.47 10.04 5.23
CA GLY A 181 19.65 9.71 4.43
C GLY A 181 20.97 9.78 5.21
N ASP A 182 21.03 10.59 6.28
CA ASP A 182 22.21 10.69 7.14
C ASP A 182 22.40 9.43 8.00
N PHE A 183 21.31 8.84 8.50
CA PHE A 183 21.36 7.57 9.24
C PHE A 183 21.90 6.44 8.35
N VAL A 184 21.39 6.35 7.11
CA VAL A 184 21.81 5.32 6.15
C VAL A 184 23.26 5.52 5.72
N SER A 185 23.64 6.73 5.31
CA SER A 185 24.99 7.02 4.78
C SER A 185 26.09 6.92 5.84
N SER A 186 25.79 7.28 7.11
CA SER A 186 26.73 7.12 8.22
C SER A 186 26.79 5.70 8.79
N GLY A 187 25.84 4.84 8.43
CA GLY A 187 25.66 3.50 9.00
C GLY A 187 25.10 3.51 10.43
N LYS A 188 24.76 4.68 10.98
CA LYS A 188 24.18 4.89 12.32
C LYS A 188 22.68 4.69 12.27
N ARG A 189 22.22 3.44 12.31
CA ARG A 189 20.86 3.01 11.96
C ARG A 189 20.04 2.38 13.09
N ILE A 190 20.58 2.35 14.31
CA ILE A 190 19.87 1.88 15.51
C ILE A 190 19.68 3.06 16.45
N VAL A 191 18.44 3.48 16.64
CA VAL A 191 18.08 4.56 17.56
C VAL A 191 17.61 3.95 18.87
N LEU A 192 18.21 4.37 19.99
CA LEU A 192 17.76 3.98 21.32
C LEU A 192 16.99 5.13 21.98
N ILE A 193 15.74 4.87 22.36
CA ILE A 193 14.92 5.79 23.13
C ILE A 193 14.71 5.19 24.52
N TRP A 194 14.96 5.98 25.56
CA TRP A 194 14.92 5.56 26.95
C TRP A 194 13.79 6.29 27.68
N GLY A 195 12.86 5.51 28.23
CA GLY A 195 11.76 6.00 29.05
C GLY A 195 12.12 6.18 30.53
N ASP A 196 11.09 6.40 31.35
CA ASP A 196 11.16 6.56 32.82
C ASP A 196 12.19 7.59 33.34
N GLY A 197 12.64 8.53 32.50
CA GLY A 197 13.73 9.46 32.83
C GLY A 197 15.09 8.78 33.05
N ALA A 198 15.23 7.50 32.65
CA ALA A 198 16.39 6.68 32.92
C ALA A 198 17.69 7.19 32.28
N VAL A 199 17.60 8.06 31.26
CA VAL A 199 18.75 8.76 30.67
C VAL A 199 19.53 9.56 31.71
N ALA A 200 18.86 10.08 32.74
CA ALA A 200 19.54 10.83 33.81
C ALA A 200 20.55 9.96 34.58
N SER A 201 20.34 8.65 34.63
CA SER A 201 21.15 7.67 35.36
C SER A 201 22.32 7.10 34.55
N LEU A 202 22.44 7.44 33.27
CA LEU A 202 23.55 7.01 32.42
C LEU A 202 24.79 7.89 32.63
N THR A 203 25.96 7.24 32.71
CA THR A 203 27.25 7.93 32.76
C THR A 203 27.59 8.55 31.41
N ASP A 204 27.32 7.83 30.31
CA ASP A 204 27.47 8.30 28.94
C ASP A 204 26.11 8.29 28.22
N LYS A 205 25.70 9.47 27.74
CA LYS A 205 24.39 9.72 27.10
C LYS A 205 24.48 9.78 25.58
N THR A 206 25.65 9.47 25.02
CA THR A 206 25.93 9.60 23.59
C THR A 206 24.90 8.89 22.71
N PHE A 207 24.44 7.70 23.12
CA PHE A 207 23.54 6.86 22.30
C PHE A 207 22.08 6.82 22.79
N ALA A 208 21.77 7.42 23.94
CA ALA A 208 20.45 7.32 24.56
C ALA A 208 19.63 8.60 24.36
N CYS A 209 18.53 8.50 23.63
CA CYS A 209 17.57 9.60 23.50
C CYS A 209 16.62 9.59 24.69
N ASP A 210 16.41 10.74 25.32
CA ASP A 210 15.38 10.90 26.34
C ASP A 210 13.99 10.89 25.68
N GLN A 211 13.10 9.98 26.12
CA GLN A 211 11.76 9.82 25.55
C GLN A 211 10.99 11.14 25.55
N GLY A 212 11.00 11.89 26.65
CA GLY A 212 10.26 13.16 26.75
C GLY A 212 10.77 14.22 25.79
N ALA A 213 12.07 14.19 25.50
CA ALA A 213 12.70 15.12 24.56
C ALA A 213 12.43 14.79 23.09
N VAL A 214 12.38 13.51 22.71
CA VAL A 214 12.33 13.11 21.28
C VAL A 214 11.03 12.49 20.83
N LEU A 215 10.13 12.14 21.75
CA LEU A 215 8.96 11.32 21.44
C LEU A 215 7.70 11.85 22.14
N ASP A 216 6.59 11.80 21.42
CA ASP A 216 5.25 12.06 21.92
C ASP A 216 4.43 10.78 21.77
N SER A 217 4.09 10.14 22.89
CA SER A 217 3.23 8.94 22.93
C SER A 217 2.11 9.17 23.96
N PRO A 218 1.01 9.83 23.56
CA PRO A 218 -0.08 10.10 24.48
C PRO A 218 -0.78 8.81 24.91
N TRP A 219 -1.01 8.67 26.22
CA TRP A 219 -1.64 7.50 26.85
C TRP A 219 -2.88 7.93 27.65
N LYS A 220 -4.03 7.33 27.34
CA LYS A 220 -5.31 7.58 28.01
C LYS A 220 -6.15 6.30 28.07
N PRO A 221 -5.92 5.44 29.08
CA PRO A 221 -6.61 4.17 29.31
C PRO A 221 -8.12 4.22 29.04
N GLU A 222 -8.79 5.25 29.56
CA GLU A 222 -10.23 5.42 29.45
C GLU A 222 -10.73 5.60 28.01
N GLN A 223 -9.86 6.04 27.09
CA GLN A 223 -10.16 6.20 25.66
C GLN A 223 -9.75 4.97 24.83
N MET A 224 -9.10 3.98 25.43
CA MET A 224 -8.56 2.81 24.73
C MET A 224 -9.38 1.54 25.00
N ARG A 225 -10.56 1.65 25.62
CA ARG A 225 -11.41 0.51 26.00
C ARG A 225 -12.29 -0.05 24.87
N SER A 226 -12.40 0.67 23.75
CA SER A 226 -13.11 0.22 22.56
C SER A 226 -12.48 0.81 21.31
N LYS A 227 -12.65 0.15 20.16
CA LYS A 227 -12.09 0.61 18.88
C LYS A 227 -12.63 1.98 18.46
N GLU A 228 -13.87 2.33 18.80
CA GLU A 228 -14.49 3.62 18.47
C GLU A 228 -13.92 4.77 19.31
N LEU A 229 -13.76 4.54 20.63
CA LEU A 229 -13.13 5.50 21.53
C LEU A 229 -11.66 5.70 21.14
N LEU A 230 -10.97 4.60 20.85
CA LEU A 230 -9.58 4.62 20.41
C LEU A 230 -9.44 5.42 19.12
N ALA A 231 -10.24 5.13 18.09
CA ALA A 231 -10.20 5.87 16.83
C ALA A 231 -10.41 7.38 17.03
N THR A 232 -11.38 7.76 17.86
CA THR A 232 -11.64 9.17 18.21
C THR A 232 -10.43 9.80 18.90
N PHE A 233 -9.83 9.09 19.85
CA PHE A 233 -8.66 9.55 20.58
C PHE A 233 -7.44 9.72 19.68
N LEU A 234 -7.11 8.74 18.84
CA LEU A 234 -5.98 8.80 17.91
C LEU A 234 -6.12 9.98 16.94
N LEU A 235 -7.30 10.15 16.34
CA LEU A 235 -7.57 11.25 15.40
C LEU A 235 -7.50 12.62 16.09
N THR A 236 -8.09 12.75 17.27
CA THR A 236 -8.11 14.01 18.03
C THR A 236 -6.70 14.41 18.46
N THR A 237 -5.94 13.44 18.97
CA THR A 237 -4.60 13.68 19.49
C THR A 237 -3.63 14.07 18.39
N GLN A 238 -3.65 13.36 17.24
CA GLN A 238 -2.80 13.73 16.11
C GLN A 238 -3.22 15.08 15.49
N ARG A 239 -4.53 15.38 15.41
CA ARG A 239 -5.02 16.67 14.89
C ARG A 239 -4.61 17.85 15.78
N ASN A 240 -4.60 17.66 17.09
CA ASN A 240 -4.25 18.70 18.06
C ASN A 240 -2.74 18.85 18.25
N ARG A 241 -1.93 17.97 17.67
CA ARG A 241 -0.48 18.04 17.72
C ARG A 241 0.01 19.34 17.06
N PRO A 242 0.89 20.12 17.72
CA PRO A 242 1.48 21.31 17.10
C PRO A 242 2.26 20.93 15.84
N SER A 243 2.00 21.63 14.73
CA SER A 243 2.63 21.38 13.42
C SER A 243 4.15 21.65 13.37
N ALA A 244 4.67 22.30 14.43
CA ALA A 244 6.08 22.58 14.66
C ALA A 244 6.73 21.64 15.70
N ASP A 245 6.00 20.69 16.31
CA ASP A 245 6.57 19.73 17.27
C ASP A 245 7.56 18.80 16.53
N PRO A 246 8.87 18.85 16.85
CA PRO A 246 9.90 18.09 16.14
C PRO A 246 10.01 16.64 16.62
N ARG A 247 9.27 16.24 17.67
CA ARG A 247 9.34 14.89 18.23
C ARG A 247 8.78 13.85 17.23
N LEU A 248 9.11 12.59 17.45
CA LEU A 248 8.39 11.46 16.88
C LEU A 248 6.94 11.48 17.42
N SER A 249 5.97 11.08 16.60
CA SER A 249 4.59 10.84 17.05
C SER A 249 4.36 9.34 17.10
N VAL A 250 3.99 8.81 18.27
CA VAL A 250 3.54 7.42 18.39
C VAL A 250 2.04 7.44 18.58
N VAL A 251 1.33 6.85 17.63
CA VAL A 251 -0.10 6.57 17.78
C VAL A 251 -0.24 5.14 18.30
N GLN A 252 -0.72 5.02 19.54
CA GLN A 252 -0.85 3.75 20.24
C GLN A 252 -2.13 3.05 19.80
N CYS A 253 -2.03 2.20 18.78
CA CYS A 253 -3.14 1.51 18.14
C CYS A 253 -3.48 0.19 18.84
N ILE A 254 -3.60 0.25 20.16
CA ILE A 254 -3.90 -0.88 21.04
C ILE A 254 -5.13 -0.56 21.90
N LEU A 255 -5.82 -1.59 22.35
CA LEU A 255 -6.85 -1.49 23.35
C LEU A 255 -6.25 -1.73 24.73
N ASP A 256 -6.62 -0.86 25.66
CA ASP A 256 -6.27 -1.05 27.05
C ASP A 256 -7.31 -1.93 27.72
N TYR A 257 -6.86 -3.08 28.22
CA TYR A 257 -7.69 -4.09 28.87
C TYR A 257 -7.54 -4.07 30.40
N ASP A 258 -7.52 -2.87 31.00
CA ASP A 258 -7.48 -2.69 32.47
C ASP A 258 -8.80 -3.08 33.18
N ASP A 259 -9.83 -3.52 32.46
CA ASP A 259 -11.11 -3.96 33.02
C ASP A 259 -11.28 -5.48 33.05
N MET A 260 -10.19 -6.23 33.33
CA MET A 260 -10.26 -7.68 33.55
C MET A 260 -11.30 -8.05 34.63
N SER A 261 -11.55 -7.14 35.58
CA SER A 261 -12.48 -7.35 36.69
C SER A 261 -13.96 -7.35 36.30
N SER A 262 -14.36 -6.75 35.17
CA SER A 262 -15.77 -6.70 34.77
C SER A 262 -16.23 -7.89 33.93
N LYS A 263 -15.30 -8.68 33.40
CA LYS A 263 -15.64 -9.85 32.59
C LYS A 263 -15.84 -11.10 33.45
N PRO A 264 -16.75 -12.01 33.03
CA PRO A 264 -16.88 -13.30 33.68
C PRO A 264 -15.55 -14.06 33.68
N TRP A 265 -15.23 -14.72 34.79
CA TRP A 265 -14.03 -15.55 34.91
C TRP A 265 -13.92 -16.60 33.79
N GLU A 266 -15.05 -17.15 33.33
CA GLU A 266 -15.10 -18.11 32.24
C GLU A 266 -14.61 -17.53 30.89
N TYR A 267 -14.91 -16.26 30.61
CA TYR A 267 -14.35 -15.57 29.46
C TYR A 267 -12.83 -15.38 29.60
N MET A 268 -12.38 -15.00 30.80
CA MET A 268 -10.96 -14.75 31.08
C MET A 268 -10.08 -15.98 30.85
N ILE A 269 -10.54 -17.17 31.24
CA ILE A 269 -9.79 -18.42 31.09
C ILE A 269 -9.80 -18.99 29.66
N HIS A 270 -10.77 -18.57 28.84
CA HIS A 270 -10.97 -19.09 27.48
C HIS A 270 -10.62 -18.08 26.38
N SER A 271 -10.05 -16.93 26.73
CA SER A 271 -9.65 -15.91 25.75
C SER A 271 -8.21 -15.43 25.93
N SER A 272 -7.80 -14.52 25.04
CA SER A 272 -6.48 -13.91 24.98
C SER A 272 -6.58 -12.46 24.52
N LEU A 273 -5.52 -11.68 24.74
CA LEU A 273 -5.47 -10.29 24.28
C LEU A 273 -5.62 -10.21 22.75
N LEU A 274 -4.93 -11.08 22.01
CA LEU A 274 -4.98 -11.08 20.54
C LEU A 274 -6.35 -11.47 19.96
N GLU A 275 -7.12 -12.29 20.67
CA GLU A 275 -8.52 -12.56 20.29
C GLU A 275 -9.42 -11.37 20.58
N TYR A 276 -9.22 -10.70 21.72
CA TYR A 276 -9.97 -9.51 22.09
C TYR A 276 -9.75 -8.37 21.09
N GLU A 277 -8.53 -8.19 20.60
CA GLU A 277 -8.19 -7.19 19.60
C GLU A 277 -8.40 -7.65 18.15
N SER A 278 -8.97 -8.83 17.93
CA SER A 278 -9.15 -9.37 16.58
C SER A 278 -9.91 -8.40 15.67
N GLY A 279 -9.29 -8.01 14.55
CA GLY A 279 -9.82 -7.07 13.59
C GLY A 279 -9.65 -5.59 13.94
N LEU A 280 -8.99 -5.25 15.05
CA LEU A 280 -8.72 -3.86 15.45
C LEU A 280 -7.87 -3.13 14.40
N ASN A 281 -6.71 -3.68 14.05
CA ASN A 281 -5.81 -3.07 13.07
C ASN A 281 -6.49 -2.91 11.70
N SER A 282 -7.28 -3.90 11.27
CA SER A 282 -8.10 -3.81 10.07
C SER A 282 -9.11 -2.66 10.14
N TYR A 283 -9.81 -2.49 11.27
CA TYR A 283 -10.71 -1.36 11.51
C TYR A 283 -9.98 -0.01 11.48
N LEU A 284 -8.85 0.12 12.19
CA LEU A 284 -8.05 1.35 12.24
C LEU A 284 -7.44 1.69 10.88
N LYS A 285 -7.07 0.69 10.07
CA LYS A 285 -6.62 0.87 8.70
C LYS A 285 -7.70 1.54 7.83
N GLU A 286 -8.95 1.13 7.97
CA GLU A 286 -10.07 1.69 7.19
C GLU A 286 -10.57 3.04 7.74
N VAL A 287 -10.59 3.21 9.06
CA VAL A 287 -11.25 4.37 9.70
C VAL A 287 -10.27 5.49 10.08
N VAL A 288 -9.05 5.12 10.49
CA VAL A 288 -8.09 6.06 11.10
C VAL A 288 -6.99 6.45 10.13
N LEU A 289 -6.38 5.50 9.42
CA LEU A 289 -5.27 5.78 8.50
C LEU A 289 -5.60 6.76 7.35
N PRO A 290 -6.81 6.77 6.74
CA PRO A 290 -7.12 7.74 5.68
C PRO A 290 -7.08 9.20 6.17
N GLU A 291 -7.39 9.42 7.45
CA GLU A 291 -7.34 10.75 8.06
C GLU A 291 -5.95 11.05 8.64
N LEU A 292 -5.33 10.12 9.36
CA LEU A 292 -3.98 10.31 9.91
C LEU A 292 -2.92 10.48 8.82
N GLY A 293 -3.09 9.85 7.66
CA GLY A 293 -2.20 9.98 6.51
C GLY A 293 -2.05 11.41 5.98
N LYS A 294 -2.97 12.32 6.37
CA LYS A 294 -2.88 13.76 6.06
C LYS A 294 -1.88 14.51 6.97
N SER A 295 -1.34 13.85 8.00
CA SER A 295 -0.35 14.43 8.91
C SER A 295 1.07 14.34 8.35
N LYS A 296 2.07 14.88 9.08
CA LYS A 296 3.46 14.92 8.60
C LYS A 296 4.24 13.60 8.77
N GLY A 297 3.73 12.65 9.57
CA GLY A 297 4.42 11.42 9.95
C GLY A 297 3.93 10.92 11.30
N PHE A 298 4.02 9.60 11.51
CA PHE A 298 3.75 8.94 12.80
C PHE A 298 4.27 7.51 12.79
N ILE A 299 4.46 6.96 13.98
CA ILE A 299 4.69 5.55 14.25
C ILE A 299 3.33 4.94 14.60
N PHE A 300 2.88 3.99 13.80
CA PHE A 300 1.65 3.22 14.02
C PHE A 300 1.98 1.99 14.85
N MET A 301 1.82 2.08 16.16
CA MET A 301 2.22 1.05 17.11
C MET A 301 1.05 0.13 17.40
N MET A 302 1.17 -1.16 17.06
CA MET A 302 0.06 -2.12 17.14
C MET A 302 0.43 -3.41 17.88
N ASP A 303 -0.59 -4.08 18.39
CA ASP A 303 -0.53 -5.51 18.73
C ASP A 303 -0.84 -6.37 17.50
N ASN A 304 -0.53 -7.66 17.58
CA ASN A 304 -0.81 -8.65 16.54
C ASN A 304 -0.30 -8.27 15.13
N VAL A 305 1.02 -8.18 14.94
CA VAL A 305 1.67 -7.98 13.62
C VAL A 305 1.52 -9.23 12.72
N THR A 306 0.29 -9.63 12.34
CA THR A 306 -0.01 -10.77 11.44
C THR A 306 -1.31 -10.59 10.65
N ASN A 307 -1.58 -11.45 9.66
CA ASN A 307 -2.82 -11.45 8.85
C ASN A 307 -4.10 -11.53 9.73
N PRO A 308 -5.15 -10.71 9.47
CA PRO A 308 -5.35 -9.79 8.34
C PRO A 308 -4.62 -8.44 8.42
N ASP A 309 -3.87 -8.20 9.49
CA ASP A 309 -3.33 -6.89 9.86
C ASP A 309 -2.02 -6.50 9.15
N THR A 310 -1.41 -7.42 8.39
CA THR A 310 -0.32 -7.08 7.46
C THR A 310 -0.73 -5.99 6.46
N GLN A 311 -2.03 -5.88 6.15
CA GLN A 311 -2.56 -4.80 5.29
C GLN A 311 -2.43 -3.41 5.93
N ALA A 312 -2.52 -3.32 7.27
CA ALA A 312 -2.30 -2.06 7.98
C ALA A 312 -0.84 -1.62 7.86
N ILE A 313 0.10 -2.57 7.97
CA ILE A 313 1.54 -2.33 7.79
C ILE A 313 1.82 -1.83 6.37
N GLU A 314 1.32 -2.55 5.36
CA GLU A 314 1.45 -2.12 3.95
C GLU A 314 0.84 -0.73 3.73
N ARG A 315 -0.32 -0.46 4.34
CA ARG A 315 -0.96 0.87 4.22
C ARG A 315 -0.11 1.97 4.86
N VAL A 316 0.47 1.75 6.04
CA VAL A 316 1.35 2.73 6.68
C VAL A 316 2.60 2.99 5.85
N ILE A 317 3.23 1.94 5.29
CA ILE A 317 4.40 2.07 4.42
C ILE A 317 4.07 2.92 3.19
N THR A 318 2.94 2.66 2.52
CA THR A 318 2.54 3.39 1.31
C THR A 318 2.22 4.87 1.53
N LEU A 319 1.93 5.31 2.77
CA LEU A 319 1.76 6.75 3.06
C LEU A 319 3.05 7.55 2.81
N ASN A 320 4.22 6.91 2.82
CA ASN A 320 5.48 7.59 2.51
C ASN A 320 5.64 7.92 1.02
N ASP A 321 4.99 7.16 0.13
CA ASP A 321 4.97 7.35 -1.32
C ASP A 321 4.12 8.57 -1.70
N ASP A 322 2.99 8.77 -1.02
CA ASP A 322 1.96 9.77 -1.33
C ASP A 322 2.34 11.25 -1.04
N ILE A 323 3.48 11.57 -0.42
CA ILE A 323 3.87 12.95 -0.02
C ILE A 323 4.93 13.59 -0.96
N GLY A 324 5.41 12.87 -1.97
CA GLY A 324 6.21 13.46 -3.04
C GLY A 324 5.32 14.25 -4.01
N ASN A 325 5.51 15.56 -4.13
CA ASN A 325 4.84 16.41 -5.11
C ASN A 325 4.71 15.74 -6.50
N GLY A 326 3.49 15.34 -6.86
CA GLY A 326 3.11 15.02 -8.24
C GLY A 326 3.35 13.57 -8.67
N LEU A 327 2.25 12.81 -8.77
CA LEU A 327 2.04 11.76 -9.78
C LEU A 327 3.14 10.68 -9.83
N GLN A 328 3.53 10.11 -8.68
CA GLN A 328 4.26 8.85 -8.62
C GLN A 328 3.42 7.82 -7.85
N GLY A 329 2.88 6.88 -8.59
CA GLY A 329 2.08 5.75 -8.10
C GLY A 329 1.70 4.84 -9.27
N PHE A 330 2.57 4.76 -10.28
CA PHE A 330 2.26 4.26 -11.62
C PHE A 330 3.34 3.37 -12.19
N ASP A 331 3.71 2.32 -11.48
CA ASP A 331 4.69 1.39 -12.03
C ASP A 331 4.05 0.08 -12.54
N ASP A 332 2.72 -0.07 -12.54
CA ASP A 332 2.06 -1.27 -13.10
C ASP A 332 1.11 -0.94 -14.26
N LEU A 333 1.53 -0.01 -15.14
CA LEU A 333 0.82 0.23 -16.39
C LEU A 333 1.58 -0.30 -17.61
N VAL A 334 0.85 -1.14 -18.36
CA VAL A 334 1.13 -1.74 -19.67
C VAL A 334 1.96 -3.03 -19.65
N LYS A 335 1.29 -4.12 -19.23
CA LYS A 335 1.35 -5.35 -20.04
C LYS A 335 0.02 -5.48 -20.76
N ASN A 336 -0.04 -5.03 -22.02
CA ASN A 336 -1.12 -5.35 -22.98
C ASN A 336 -1.17 -6.86 -23.31
N ARG A 337 -0.90 -7.73 -22.33
CA ARG A 337 -1.01 -9.17 -22.45
C ARG A 337 -2.49 -9.50 -22.35
N GLY A 338 -3.02 -10.12 -23.40
CA GLY A 338 -4.43 -10.53 -23.45
C GLY A 338 -5.36 -9.55 -24.16
N THR A 339 -4.95 -8.29 -24.39
CA THR A 339 -5.66 -7.39 -25.30
C THR A 339 -5.58 -7.97 -26.72
N ASN A 340 -6.70 -8.02 -27.45
CA ASN A 340 -6.88 -8.69 -28.75
C ASN A 340 -7.13 -10.22 -28.69
N GLY A 341 -7.62 -10.74 -27.57
CA GLY A 341 -8.07 -12.14 -27.46
C GLY A 341 -6.98 -13.18 -27.26
N SER A 342 -5.74 -12.75 -27.00
CA SER A 342 -4.62 -13.65 -26.69
C SER A 342 -4.78 -14.26 -25.28
N LYS A 343 -4.48 -15.55 -25.14
CA LYS A 343 -4.53 -16.25 -23.84
C LYS A 343 -3.29 -15.88 -23.00
N VAL A 344 -3.51 -15.49 -21.75
CA VAL A 344 -2.46 -15.22 -20.75
C VAL A 344 -2.48 -16.34 -19.72
N GLU A 345 -1.37 -17.05 -19.59
CA GLU A 345 -1.23 -18.18 -18.67
C GLU A 345 -0.92 -17.68 -17.25
N SER A 346 -1.50 -18.33 -16.26
CA SER A 346 -1.15 -18.13 -14.84
C SER A 346 0.28 -18.60 -14.61
N LEU A 347 1.08 -17.78 -13.94
CA LEU A 347 2.45 -18.11 -13.57
C LEU A 347 2.57 -18.23 -12.05
N LYS A 348 3.32 -19.22 -11.58
CA LYS A 348 3.62 -19.42 -10.15
C LYS A 348 4.08 -18.11 -9.52
N GLY A 349 3.31 -17.60 -8.55
CA GLY A 349 3.61 -16.38 -7.81
C GLY A 349 3.02 -15.09 -8.39
N VAL A 350 2.48 -15.10 -9.62
CA VAL A 350 1.75 -13.95 -10.19
C VAL A 350 0.26 -14.13 -9.91
N ARG A 351 -0.29 -13.30 -9.03
CA ARG A 351 -1.68 -13.39 -8.55
C ARG A 351 -2.59 -12.27 -9.05
N LYS A 352 -2.01 -11.23 -9.65
CA LYS A 352 -2.72 -10.02 -10.09
C LYS A 352 -2.24 -9.63 -11.47
N HIS A 353 -3.16 -9.50 -12.40
CA HIS A 353 -2.93 -8.96 -13.74
C HIS A 353 -3.67 -7.65 -13.89
N ILE A 354 -3.05 -6.65 -14.50
CA ILE A 354 -3.61 -5.30 -14.63
C ILE A 354 -3.65 -4.92 -16.11
N VAL A 355 -4.78 -4.34 -16.53
CA VAL A 355 -4.95 -3.71 -17.84
C VAL A 355 -5.58 -2.33 -17.64
N GLY A 356 -4.91 -1.26 -18.04
CA GLY A 356 -5.36 0.13 -17.79
C GLY A 356 -4.99 0.64 -16.40
N PHE A 357 -5.80 1.53 -15.84
CA PHE A 357 -5.58 2.14 -14.52
C PHE A 357 -5.62 1.10 -13.38
N SER A 358 -4.62 1.14 -12.51
CA SER A 358 -4.65 0.52 -11.18
C SER A 358 -3.93 1.46 -10.21
N GLY A 359 -4.57 1.88 -9.12
CA GLY A 359 -3.92 2.81 -8.20
C GLY A 359 -4.86 3.44 -7.19
N ASN A 360 -4.39 4.46 -6.48
CA ASN A 360 -5.16 5.16 -5.47
C ASN A 360 -6.28 6.00 -6.14
N PRO A 361 -7.56 5.84 -5.75
CA PRO A 361 -8.69 6.59 -6.32
C PRO A 361 -8.55 8.08 -6.15
N ALA A 362 -7.79 8.58 -5.17
CA ALA A 362 -7.53 10.00 -4.96
C ALA A 362 -6.82 10.67 -6.16
N TYR A 363 -6.15 9.89 -7.01
CA TYR A 363 -5.58 10.39 -8.26
C TYR A 363 -6.64 10.59 -9.36
N LEU A 364 -7.78 9.92 -9.23
CA LEU A 364 -8.93 10.11 -10.08
C LEU A 364 -9.93 11.05 -9.38
N GLY A 365 -10.75 11.76 -10.15
CA GLY A 365 -11.75 12.64 -9.55
C GLY A 365 -12.75 11.89 -8.65
N PRO A 366 -13.63 12.62 -7.94
CA PRO A 366 -14.61 12.04 -7.01
C PRO A 366 -15.60 11.05 -7.66
N ASN A 367 -15.65 10.99 -8.99
CA ASN A 367 -16.50 10.09 -9.76
C ASN A 367 -15.82 8.75 -10.10
N ALA A 368 -14.60 8.51 -9.63
CA ALA A 368 -13.90 7.25 -9.86
C ALA A 368 -14.13 6.27 -8.72
N HIS A 369 -14.51 5.05 -9.09
CA HIS A 369 -14.86 3.99 -8.16
C HIS A 369 -14.13 2.71 -8.52
N PHE A 370 -13.95 1.86 -7.51
CA PHE A 370 -13.47 0.50 -7.68
C PHE A 370 -14.57 -0.46 -7.25
N VAL A 371 -14.81 -1.49 -8.06
CA VAL A 371 -15.59 -2.65 -7.64
C VAL A 371 -14.70 -3.88 -7.70
N GLY A 372 -14.67 -4.67 -6.64
CA GLY A 372 -13.91 -5.91 -6.56
C GLY A 372 -14.76 -7.05 -6.01
N GLY A 373 -14.58 -8.26 -6.53
CA GLY A 373 -15.23 -9.49 -6.00
C GLY A 373 -16.60 -9.82 -6.59
N ASP A 374 -17.35 -8.85 -7.13
CA ASP A 374 -18.74 -9.01 -7.61
C ASP A 374 -18.92 -9.84 -8.91
N GLY A 375 -17.90 -10.58 -9.32
CA GLY A 375 -17.94 -11.50 -10.46
C GLY A 375 -17.09 -12.75 -10.25
N SER A 376 -16.75 -13.09 -9.00
CA SER A 376 -15.83 -14.20 -8.69
C SER A 376 -16.27 -15.54 -9.30
N MET A 377 -15.31 -16.36 -9.73
CA MET A 377 -15.57 -17.66 -10.33
C MET A 377 -14.65 -18.73 -9.74
N SER A 378 -15.26 -19.79 -9.20
CA SER A 378 -14.56 -20.95 -8.68
C SER A 378 -14.77 -22.18 -9.57
N PHE A 379 -13.70 -22.86 -9.91
CA PHE A 379 -13.70 -24.13 -10.63
C PHE A 379 -13.27 -25.25 -9.69
N SER A 380 -14.15 -26.19 -9.34
CA SER A 380 -13.80 -27.35 -8.49
C SER A 380 -14.22 -28.67 -9.16
N ALA A 381 -13.28 -29.60 -9.37
CA ALA A 381 -13.62 -30.98 -9.68
C ALA A 381 -13.79 -31.80 -8.39
N GLN A 382 -14.82 -32.63 -8.33
CA GLN A 382 -14.97 -33.63 -7.28
C GLN A 382 -13.86 -34.68 -7.38
N HIS A 383 -13.41 -35.20 -6.23
CA HIS A 383 -12.35 -36.19 -6.18
C HIS A 383 -12.77 -37.46 -6.95
N GLY A 384 -12.07 -37.77 -8.05
CA GLY A 384 -12.31 -38.97 -8.87
C GLY A 384 -13.05 -38.76 -10.21
N SER A 385 -13.39 -37.52 -10.60
CA SER A 385 -14.00 -37.25 -11.91
C SER A 385 -12.94 -37.06 -13.03
N VAL A 386 -13.35 -37.30 -14.29
CA VAL A 386 -12.52 -37.10 -15.48
C VAL A 386 -12.09 -35.63 -15.53
N VAL A 387 -10.77 -35.40 -15.56
CA VAL A 387 -10.13 -34.08 -15.62
C VAL A 387 -10.45 -33.44 -16.97
N SER A 388 -11.51 -32.63 -17.04
CA SER A 388 -11.87 -31.86 -18.23
C SER A 388 -11.53 -30.38 -18.04
N ARG A 389 -11.21 -29.71 -19.14
CA ARG A 389 -10.98 -28.26 -19.17
C ARG A 389 -12.26 -27.54 -18.74
N GLN A 390 -12.14 -26.60 -17.82
CA GLN A 390 -13.25 -25.73 -17.39
C GLN A 390 -13.01 -24.29 -17.87
N SER A 391 -14.08 -23.59 -18.23
CA SER A 391 -14.02 -22.21 -18.69
C SER A 391 -15.24 -21.41 -18.22
N GLY A 392 -15.07 -20.10 -18.08
CA GLY A 392 -16.18 -19.20 -17.80
C GLY A 392 -15.80 -17.75 -18.06
N VAL A 393 -16.73 -16.84 -17.74
CA VAL A 393 -16.61 -15.40 -18.08
C VAL A 393 -16.94 -14.55 -16.86
N LEU A 394 -16.00 -13.71 -16.45
CA LEU A 394 -16.20 -12.65 -15.45
C LEU A 394 -16.71 -11.41 -16.19
N ARG A 395 -17.66 -10.66 -15.60
CA ARG A 395 -18.32 -9.53 -16.27
C ARG A 395 -18.41 -8.31 -15.37
N PHE A 396 -18.34 -7.14 -15.99
CA PHE A 396 -18.74 -5.86 -15.39
C PHE A 396 -19.58 -5.07 -16.39
N PRO A 397 -20.59 -4.28 -15.96
CA PRO A 397 -21.05 -4.17 -14.57
C PRO A 397 -21.68 -5.49 -14.06
N PRO A 398 -21.59 -5.78 -12.76
CA PRO A 398 -22.16 -7.01 -12.19
C PRO A 398 -23.69 -7.00 -12.15
N ASN A 399 -24.31 -5.82 -12.21
CA ASN A 399 -25.75 -5.60 -12.25
C ASN A 399 -26.08 -4.23 -12.86
N ASP A 400 -27.37 -3.96 -13.07
CA ASP A 400 -27.86 -2.75 -13.74
C ASP A 400 -27.73 -1.45 -12.91
N SER A 401 -27.28 -1.51 -11.64
CA SER A 401 -27.13 -0.31 -10.79
C SER A 401 -25.79 0.42 -10.98
N ILE A 402 -24.84 -0.22 -11.65
CA ILE A 402 -23.52 0.36 -11.93
C ILE A 402 -23.48 0.83 -13.38
N HIS A 403 -23.30 2.14 -13.56
CA HIS A 403 -23.16 2.76 -14.86
C HIS A 403 -21.86 3.55 -14.92
N GLY A 404 -20.90 3.07 -15.68
CA GLY A 404 -19.65 3.80 -15.79
C GLY A 404 -18.72 3.28 -16.85
N ILE A 405 -17.67 4.05 -17.08
CA ILE A 405 -16.66 3.78 -18.10
C ILE A 405 -15.44 3.18 -17.44
N ILE A 406 -14.96 2.06 -17.97
CA ILE A 406 -13.82 1.35 -17.40
C ILE A 406 -12.53 2.13 -17.67
N LEU A 407 -11.83 2.43 -16.58
CA LEU A 407 -10.51 3.05 -16.56
C LEU A 407 -9.40 2.00 -16.46
N GLY A 408 -9.70 0.87 -15.84
CA GLY A 408 -8.79 -0.26 -15.74
C GLY A 408 -9.43 -1.49 -15.10
N ILE A 409 -8.79 -2.63 -15.28
CA ILE A 409 -9.23 -3.89 -14.68
C ILE A 409 -8.08 -4.60 -14.00
N GLU A 410 -8.44 -5.41 -13.01
CA GLU A 410 -7.55 -6.23 -12.22
C GLU A 410 -8.08 -7.67 -12.23
N VAL A 411 -7.35 -8.58 -12.84
CA VAL A 411 -7.72 -10.01 -12.90
C VAL A 411 -6.86 -10.76 -11.88
N TYR A 412 -7.52 -11.36 -10.90
CA TYR A 412 -6.88 -12.06 -9.80
C TYR A 412 -6.91 -13.57 -10.01
N ASP A 413 -5.76 -14.23 -9.82
CA ASP A 413 -5.66 -15.67 -9.63
C ASP A 413 -5.33 -15.93 -8.16
N VAL A 414 -6.34 -16.38 -7.42
CA VAL A 414 -6.33 -16.44 -5.95
C VAL A 414 -5.84 -17.81 -5.44
N TRP A 415 -5.65 -18.79 -6.33
CA TRP A 415 -5.28 -20.14 -5.91
C TRP A 415 -3.78 -20.31 -5.66
N GLN A 416 -3.42 -21.05 -4.61
CA GLN A 416 -2.05 -21.12 -4.08
C GLN A 416 -1.17 -22.19 -4.75
N GLU A 417 -1.76 -23.15 -5.48
CA GLU A 417 -1.04 -24.29 -6.06
C GLU A 417 -1.31 -24.47 -7.57
N GLY A 418 -0.52 -23.81 -8.43
CA GLY A 418 -0.35 -24.28 -9.82
C GLY A 418 -0.31 -23.23 -10.93
N ASN A 419 0.18 -23.66 -12.11
CA ASN A 419 0.28 -22.90 -13.38
C ASN A 419 -0.82 -23.30 -14.39
N THR A 420 -1.97 -23.78 -13.92
CA THR A 420 -2.94 -24.48 -14.80
C THR A 420 -4.08 -23.60 -15.29
N GLY A 421 -4.08 -22.32 -14.89
CA GLY A 421 -5.10 -21.34 -15.20
C GLY A 421 -4.69 -20.40 -16.34
N SER A 422 -5.67 -19.73 -16.93
CA SER A 422 -5.45 -18.70 -17.93
C SER A 422 -6.63 -17.75 -18.03
N TRP A 423 -6.37 -16.56 -18.55
CA TRP A 423 -7.41 -15.58 -18.83
C TRP A 423 -7.15 -14.86 -20.16
N ARG A 424 -8.19 -14.26 -20.73
CA ARG A 424 -8.07 -13.36 -21.88
C ARG A 424 -9.18 -12.31 -21.91
N LEU A 425 -8.90 -11.21 -22.60
CA LEU A 425 -9.88 -10.19 -22.93
C LEU A 425 -10.30 -10.33 -24.39
N PRO A 426 -11.56 -10.69 -24.68
CA PRO A 426 -12.06 -10.73 -26.05
C PRO A 426 -11.98 -9.38 -26.75
N LYS A 427 -12.15 -8.29 -25.99
CA LYS A 427 -12.11 -6.89 -26.45
C LYS A 427 -11.36 -6.01 -25.47
N ASN A 428 -10.82 -4.87 -25.93
CA ASN A 428 -10.24 -3.87 -25.04
C ASN A 428 -11.36 -3.27 -24.15
N PRO A 429 -11.28 -3.41 -22.81
CA PRO A 429 -12.31 -2.88 -21.93
C PRO A 429 -12.19 -1.38 -21.66
N LEU A 430 -11.03 -0.78 -21.96
CA LEU A 430 -10.75 0.60 -21.56
C LEU A 430 -11.59 1.58 -22.39
N GLY A 431 -12.28 2.48 -21.70
CA GLY A 431 -13.25 3.38 -22.33
C GLY A 431 -14.61 2.74 -22.64
N GLN A 432 -14.81 1.47 -22.32
CA GLN A 432 -16.07 0.76 -22.55
C GLN A 432 -16.96 0.76 -21.30
N PRO A 433 -18.29 0.64 -21.47
CA PRO A 433 -19.21 0.54 -20.34
C PRO A 433 -19.19 -0.86 -19.69
N ASN A 434 -18.58 -1.84 -20.34
CA ASN A 434 -18.55 -3.23 -19.89
C ASN A 434 -17.23 -3.93 -20.23
N VAL A 435 -16.95 -5.00 -19.49
CA VAL A 435 -15.84 -5.92 -19.79
C VAL A 435 -16.30 -7.35 -19.61
N GLU A 436 -15.75 -8.21 -20.47
CA GLU A 436 -15.80 -9.65 -20.32
C GLU A 436 -14.36 -10.17 -20.19
N VAL A 437 -14.09 -10.94 -19.15
CA VAL A 437 -12.82 -11.65 -18.98
C VAL A 437 -13.11 -13.13 -19.07
N GLU A 438 -12.62 -13.77 -20.13
CA GLU A 438 -12.71 -15.22 -20.25
C GLU A 438 -11.60 -15.85 -19.42
N VAL A 439 -11.94 -16.77 -18.53
CA VAL A 439 -11.01 -17.54 -17.71
C VAL A 439 -11.14 -19.03 -18.01
N SER A 440 -10.04 -19.77 -17.96
CA SER A 440 -10.06 -21.23 -18.14
C SER A 440 -8.99 -21.94 -17.32
N SER A 441 -9.28 -23.19 -16.92
CA SER A 441 -8.36 -24.07 -16.19
C SER A 441 -8.19 -25.41 -16.91
N GLU A 442 -6.95 -25.86 -17.05
CA GLU A 442 -6.54 -27.07 -17.77
C GLU A 442 -6.65 -28.34 -16.92
N ILE A 443 -6.62 -28.22 -15.59
CA ILE A 443 -6.76 -29.34 -14.65
C ILE A 443 -7.87 -28.96 -13.66
N GLY A 444 -8.86 -29.84 -13.45
CA GLY A 444 -9.99 -29.64 -12.53
C GLY A 444 -9.63 -29.44 -11.04
N ARG A 445 -8.36 -29.17 -10.70
CA ARG A 445 -7.95 -28.76 -9.36
C ARG A 445 -8.11 -27.24 -9.25
N GLY A 446 -9.18 -26.84 -8.55
CA GLY A 446 -9.35 -25.57 -7.85
C GLY A 446 -8.65 -24.36 -8.44
N THR A 447 -9.24 -23.61 -9.37
CA THR A 447 -8.78 -22.24 -9.67
C THR A 447 -9.87 -21.26 -9.26
N PHE A 448 -9.51 -20.20 -8.55
CA PHE A 448 -10.42 -19.15 -8.12
C PHE A 448 -9.99 -17.82 -8.73
N TRP A 449 -10.88 -17.24 -9.53
CA TRP A 449 -10.64 -16.01 -10.28
C TRP A 449 -11.53 -14.89 -9.76
N GLU A 450 -10.97 -13.69 -9.60
CA GLU A 450 -11.73 -12.49 -9.27
C GLU A 450 -11.45 -11.37 -10.27
N LEU A 451 -12.45 -10.52 -10.49
CA LEU A 451 -12.34 -9.32 -11.32
C LEU A 451 -12.52 -8.09 -10.44
N GLY A 452 -11.52 -7.22 -10.46
CA GLY A 452 -11.59 -5.83 -10.01
C GLY A 452 -11.74 -4.90 -11.21
N VAL A 453 -12.57 -3.87 -11.10
CA VAL A 453 -12.77 -2.87 -12.16
C VAL A 453 -12.73 -1.48 -11.56
N TRP A 454 -11.83 -0.66 -12.10
CA TRP A 454 -11.80 0.78 -11.92
C TRP A 454 -12.69 1.40 -12.98
N TYR A 455 -13.69 2.18 -12.57
CA TYR A 455 -14.61 2.84 -13.49
C TYR A 455 -14.91 4.28 -13.06
N LEU A 456 -15.30 5.09 -14.03
CA LEU A 456 -15.84 6.42 -13.81
C LEU A 456 -17.37 6.35 -13.82
N ASP A 457 -18.02 6.70 -12.72
CA ASP A 457 -19.48 6.72 -12.60
C ASP A 457 -20.09 7.81 -13.53
N THR A 458 -21.13 7.41 -14.25
CA THR A 458 -21.85 8.22 -15.24
C THR A 458 -23.33 8.41 -14.89
N SER A 459 -23.79 7.86 -13.77
CA SER A 459 -25.19 7.89 -13.32
C SER A 459 -25.71 9.28 -12.93
N GLY A 460 -24.82 10.25 -12.65
CA GLY A 460 -25.15 11.60 -12.17
C GLY A 460 -25.73 12.61 -13.18
N GLY A 461 -26.02 12.20 -14.42
CA GLY A 461 -26.91 12.93 -15.33
C GLY A 461 -26.63 14.42 -15.55
N GLU A 462 -25.58 14.76 -16.32
CA GLU A 462 -25.61 15.83 -17.36
C GLU A 462 -24.25 16.03 -18.05
N GLY A 463 -23.14 15.55 -17.49
CA GLY A 463 -21.82 16.06 -17.89
C GLY A 463 -20.86 15.12 -18.63
N ILE A 464 -20.78 13.82 -18.30
CA ILE A 464 -19.92 12.85 -19.02
C ILE A 464 -20.80 11.81 -19.69
N LYS A 465 -20.65 11.62 -20.99
CA LYS A 465 -21.35 10.57 -21.75
C LYS A 465 -20.34 9.67 -22.45
N PRO A 466 -20.41 8.33 -22.29
CA PRO A 466 -19.60 7.42 -23.08
C PRO A 466 -19.90 7.65 -24.56
N VAL A 467 -18.85 7.85 -25.35
CA VAL A 467 -18.99 7.86 -26.81
C VAL A 467 -18.69 6.45 -27.27
N VAL A 468 -19.75 5.63 -27.29
CA VAL A 468 -19.70 4.22 -27.70
C VAL A 468 -19.63 4.14 -29.23
N SER A 469 -18.65 4.79 -29.82
CA SER A 469 -18.41 4.70 -31.25
C SER A 469 -17.11 3.94 -31.47
N ASP A 470 -17.19 2.79 -32.15
CA ASP A 470 -16.04 2.08 -32.73
C ASP A 470 -15.41 2.88 -33.90
N THR A 471 -15.86 4.12 -34.13
CA THR A 471 -15.48 4.98 -35.24
C THR A 471 -13.97 5.21 -35.24
N GLY A 472 -13.28 4.58 -36.20
CA GLY A 472 -11.84 4.65 -36.37
C GLY A 472 -11.01 3.78 -35.42
N LEU A 473 -11.62 3.07 -34.46
CA LEU A 473 -10.92 2.20 -33.50
C LEU A 473 -10.47 0.86 -34.12
N ASP A 474 -11.18 0.41 -35.16
CA ASP A 474 -10.86 -0.77 -35.98
C ASP A 474 -9.82 -0.48 -37.09
N GLY A 475 -9.32 0.75 -37.15
CA GLY A 475 -8.41 1.22 -38.20
C GLY A 475 -9.09 1.64 -39.51
N SER A 476 -10.43 1.72 -39.53
CA SER A 476 -11.19 2.28 -40.66
C SER A 476 -11.02 3.80 -40.77
N TRP A 477 -11.13 4.32 -42.00
CA TRP A 477 -11.13 5.76 -42.26
C TRP A 477 -12.47 6.38 -41.92
N VAL A 478 -12.43 7.52 -41.24
CA VAL A 478 -13.59 8.32 -40.83
C VAL A 478 -13.57 9.61 -41.63
N GLU A 479 -14.55 9.78 -42.52
CA GLU A 479 -14.70 10.98 -43.33
C GLU A 479 -15.26 12.15 -42.51
N SER A 480 -14.73 13.34 -42.76
CA SER A 480 -15.32 14.60 -42.28
C SER A 480 -16.77 14.73 -42.78
N ARG A 481 -17.64 15.27 -41.93
CA ARG A 481 -19.05 15.54 -42.28
C ARG A 481 -19.38 17.00 -42.03
N LYS A 482 -20.04 17.62 -43.01
CA LYS A 482 -20.54 19.00 -42.91
C LYS A 482 -21.36 19.23 -41.65
N GLY A 483 -20.94 20.21 -40.85
CA GLY A 483 -21.55 20.60 -39.59
C GLY A 483 -21.00 19.87 -38.36
N ILE A 484 -20.12 18.87 -38.53
CA ILE A 484 -19.43 18.22 -37.43
C ILE A 484 -18.05 18.86 -37.24
N GLN A 485 -17.81 19.43 -36.07
CA GLN A 485 -16.57 20.13 -35.75
C GLN A 485 -15.53 19.23 -35.05
N TYR A 486 -15.98 18.17 -34.40
CA TYR A 486 -15.10 17.24 -33.69
C TYR A 486 -15.72 15.87 -33.53
N TYR A 487 -14.85 14.88 -33.29
CA TYR A 487 -15.17 13.49 -33.04
C TYR A 487 -14.54 13.08 -31.71
N ASP A 488 -15.36 12.63 -30.75
CA ASP A 488 -14.92 12.16 -29.44
C ASP A 488 -14.75 10.64 -29.44
N VAL A 489 -13.67 10.15 -28.83
CA VAL A 489 -13.39 8.73 -28.62
C VAL A 489 -13.04 8.51 -27.14
N GLY A 490 -13.76 7.57 -26.52
CA GLY A 490 -13.76 7.36 -25.07
C GLY A 490 -14.99 8.02 -24.45
N PHE A 491 -14.89 9.28 -24.05
CA PHE A 491 -16.02 10.01 -23.47
C PHE A 491 -16.09 11.46 -23.95
N SER A 492 -17.31 11.97 -23.99
CA SER A 492 -17.66 13.35 -24.32
C SER A 492 -18.12 14.08 -23.05
N GLY A 493 -17.98 15.40 -23.03
CA GLY A 493 -18.43 16.20 -21.89
C GLY A 493 -17.44 17.26 -21.41
N ASP A 494 -17.64 17.72 -20.18
CA ASP A 494 -16.70 18.63 -19.50
C ASP A 494 -15.56 17.85 -18.84
N ARG A 495 -14.31 18.13 -19.26
CA ARG A 495 -13.08 17.56 -18.69
C ARG A 495 -12.99 17.76 -17.18
N ALA A 496 -13.55 18.85 -16.63
CA ALA A 496 -13.52 19.13 -15.20
C ALA A 496 -14.13 17.99 -14.36
N LEU A 497 -15.04 17.22 -14.94
CA LEU A 497 -15.73 16.10 -14.28
C LEU A 497 -14.86 14.85 -14.12
N LEU A 498 -13.68 14.82 -14.74
CA LEU A 498 -12.70 13.74 -14.59
C LEU A 498 -11.77 13.94 -13.40
N GLY A 499 -11.82 15.11 -12.75
CA GLY A 499 -10.93 15.49 -11.66
C GLY A 499 -9.73 16.32 -12.10
N ASN A 500 -9.14 17.01 -11.13
CA ASN A 500 -8.11 18.04 -11.33
C ASN A 500 -6.76 17.50 -11.83
N ASN A 501 -6.54 16.19 -11.71
CA ASN A 501 -5.28 15.55 -12.11
C ASN A 501 -5.22 15.26 -13.62
N ILE A 502 -6.35 15.29 -14.33
CA ILE A 502 -6.37 15.06 -15.78
C ILE A 502 -5.85 16.29 -16.50
N ARG A 503 -4.87 16.08 -17.38
CA ARG A 503 -4.32 17.11 -18.25
C ARG A 503 -4.89 16.97 -19.65
N SER A 504 -4.86 18.07 -20.39
CA SER A 504 -5.17 18.05 -21.82
C SER A 504 -4.00 18.64 -22.60
N VAL A 505 -3.75 18.09 -23.77
CA VAL A 505 -2.83 18.66 -24.76
C VAL A 505 -3.50 18.71 -26.11
N ARG A 506 -3.14 19.71 -26.93
CA ARG A 506 -3.58 19.85 -28.31
C ARG A 506 -2.39 19.79 -29.25
N ALA A 507 -2.51 19.01 -30.32
CA ALA A 507 -1.55 18.95 -31.41
C ALA A 507 -2.25 19.31 -32.72
N GLN A 508 -1.76 20.33 -33.42
CA GLN A 508 -2.33 20.80 -34.68
C GLN A 508 -1.58 20.21 -35.88
N GLY A 509 -2.30 19.90 -36.94
CA GLY A 509 -1.75 19.49 -38.23
C GLY A 509 -2.51 20.12 -39.38
N SER A 510 -1.85 21.04 -40.09
CA SER A 510 -2.39 21.67 -41.29
C SER A 510 -1.73 21.09 -42.54
N MET A 511 -2.53 20.65 -43.51
CA MET A 511 -2.06 20.36 -44.86
C MET A 511 -2.60 21.45 -45.79
N SER A 512 -1.73 22.21 -46.43
CA SER A 512 -2.10 23.29 -47.36
C SER A 512 -1.57 22.99 -48.76
N PHE A 513 -2.34 23.34 -49.78
CA PHE A 513 -1.98 23.12 -51.17
C PHE A 513 -2.13 24.39 -52.01
N SER A 514 -1.19 24.61 -52.92
CA SER A 514 -1.33 25.52 -54.05
C SER A 514 -1.37 24.69 -55.33
N ALA A 515 -2.53 24.60 -56.00
CA ALA A 515 -2.63 23.92 -57.27
C ALA A 515 -1.91 24.70 -58.37
N GLN A 516 -0.85 24.15 -58.95
CA GLN A 516 -0.43 24.56 -60.28
C GLN A 516 -1.34 23.89 -61.32
N HIS A 517 -1.78 24.65 -62.32
CA HIS A 517 -2.63 24.14 -63.39
C HIS A 517 -1.98 22.93 -64.09
N GLY A 518 -2.61 21.75 -64.01
CA GLY A 518 -2.24 20.56 -64.79
C GLY A 518 -1.59 19.38 -64.04
N SER A 519 -1.42 19.45 -62.71
CA SER A 519 -0.87 18.32 -61.93
C SER A 519 -1.94 17.28 -61.56
N VAL A 520 -1.57 15.99 -61.60
CA VAL A 520 -2.39 14.87 -61.10
C VAL A 520 -2.58 15.03 -59.59
N PHE A 521 -3.83 14.89 -59.11
CA PHE A 521 -4.17 15.03 -57.69
C PHE A 521 -3.62 13.84 -56.89
N GLU A 522 -2.56 14.05 -56.11
CA GLU A 522 -2.06 13.05 -55.16
C GLU A 522 -2.74 13.23 -53.78
N HIS A 523 -3.12 12.11 -53.16
CA HIS A 523 -3.59 12.11 -51.77
C HIS A 523 -2.44 12.45 -50.84
N GLN A 524 -2.59 13.49 -50.02
CA GLN A 524 -1.62 13.82 -48.98
C GLN A 524 -1.97 13.15 -47.67
N LYS A 525 -0.94 12.65 -46.98
CA LYS A 525 -1.07 11.99 -45.68
C LYS A 525 -0.32 12.79 -44.64
N GLY A 526 -1.01 13.10 -43.55
CA GLY A 526 -0.44 13.68 -42.34
C GLY A 526 -0.56 12.73 -41.17
N THR A 527 0.12 13.06 -40.08
CA THR A 527 0.05 12.26 -38.85
C THR A 527 0.08 13.17 -37.63
N LEU A 528 -0.89 12.98 -36.74
CA LEU A 528 -0.92 13.57 -35.40
C LEU A 528 -0.56 12.49 -34.39
N ARG A 529 0.19 12.86 -33.34
CA ARG A 529 0.70 11.91 -32.34
C ARG A 529 0.49 12.43 -30.94
N PHE A 530 0.39 11.51 -29.99
CA PHE A 530 0.56 11.76 -28.57
C PHE A 530 1.57 10.77 -28.00
N PRO A 531 2.45 11.19 -27.07
CA PRO A 531 2.71 12.58 -26.72
C PRO A 531 3.38 13.35 -27.88
N PRO A 532 3.23 14.68 -27.96
CA PRO A 532 3.86 15.48 -29.02
C PRO A 532 5.38 15.65 -28.80
N ASP A 533 5.84 15.53 -27.56
CA ASP A 533 7.24 15.54 -27.16
C ASP A 533 7.47 14.64 -25.92
N THR A 534 8.72 14.48 -25.51
CA THR A 534 9.10 13.58 -24.40
C THR A 534 8.82 14.15 -23.00
N SER A 535 8.40 15.41 -22.88
CA SER A 535 8.03 16.02 -21.59
C SER A 535 6.64 15.61 -21.11
N MET A 536 5.83 15.04 -22.01
CA MET A 536 4.49 14.56 -21.72
C MET A 536 4.46 13.04 -21.76
N TYR A 537 3.93 12.45 -20.70
CA TYR A 537 3.73 11.02 -20.62
C TYR A 537 2.48 10.77 -19.77
N GLY A 538 1.59 9.89 -20.22
CA GLY A 538 0.31 9.76 -19.56
C GLY A 538 -0.63 8.72 -20.14
N LEU A 539 -1.52 8.18 -19.31
CA LEU A 539 -2.58 7.27 -19.72
C LEU A 539 -3.66 8.05 -20.49
N ILE A 540 -3.88 7.71 -21.76
CA ILE A 540 -4.92 8.34 -22.58
C ILE A 540 -6.29 7.87 -22.09
N LEU A 541 -7.14 8.82 -21.69
CA LEU A 541 -8.49 8.55 -21.19
C LEU A 541 -9.57 8.94 -22.22
N SER A 542 -9.34 10.01 -22.97
CA SER A 542 -10.22 10.44 -24.06
C SER A 542 -9.43 11.16 -25.13
N VAL A 543 -9.93 11.08 -26.36
CA VAL A 543 -9.36 11.72 -27.54
C VAL A 543 -10.46 12.46 -28.28
N ARG A 544 -10.18 13.71 -28.64
CA ARG A 544 -11.05 14.53 -29.48
C ARG A 544 -10.31 14.93 -30.75
N VAL A 545 -10.82 14.52 -31.90
CA VAL A 545 -10.30 14.87 -33.22
C VAL A 545 -11.14 16.00 -33.79
N HIS A 546 -10.58 17.19 -33.91
CA HIS A 546 -11.25 18.39 -34.43
C HIS A 546 -11.02 18.55 -35.92
N ASP A 547 -12.10 18.77 -36.67
CA ASP A 547 -12.05 19.31 -38.03
C ASP A 547 -12.15 20.85 -37.94
N ILE A 548 -10.99 21.52 -38.02
CA ILE A 548 -10.90 22.97 -37.92
C ILE A 548 -11.22 23.63 -39.26
N TRP A 549 -11.13 22.88 -40.36
CA TRP A 549 -11.35 23.43 -41.68
C TRP A 549 -12.83 23.75 -41.93
N GLY A 550 -13.75 22.96 -41.35
CA GLY A 550 -15.16 23.30 -41.19
C GLY A 550 -15.99 23.33 -42.49
N ASP A 551 -15.41 22.99 -43.64
CA ASP A 551 -16.12 22.86 -44.92
C ASP A 551 -16.84 21.51 -45.06
N GLY A 552 -16.43 20.51 -44.26
CA GLY A 552 -17.15 19.28 -44.01
C GLY A 552 -17.06 18.21 -45.09
N THR A 553 -16.13 18.29 -46.04
CA THR A 553 -16.13 17.37 -47.20
C THR A 553 -14.77 16.89 -47.71
N ASN A 554 -13.63 17.33 -47.15
CA ASN A 554 -12.33 17.18 -47.86
C ASN A 554 -11.20 16.51 -47.07
N GLY A 555 -11.52 15.76 -46.01
CA GLY A 555 -10.50 14.99 -45.30
C GLY A 555 -11.06 13.86 -44.45
N SER A 556 -10.21 12.87 -44.21
CA SER A 556 -10.53 11.68 -43.42
C SER A 556 -9.42 11.42 -42.41
N TRP A 557 -9.77 10.80 -41.29
CA TRP A 557 -8.83 10.42 -40.25
C TRP A 557 -9.02 8.98 -39.82
N LYS A 558 -7.99 8.37 -39.22
CA LYS A 558 -8.10 7.06 -38.56
C LYS A 558 -7.06 6.91 -37.46
N PHE A 559 -7.38 6.13 -36.43
CA PHE A 559 -6.36 5.67 -35.47
C PHE A 559 -5.57 4.49 -36.05
N THR A 560 -4.31 4.36 -35.64
CA THR A 560 -3.51 3.15 -35.94
C THR A 560 -3.79 1.99 -34.99
N GLY A 561 -4.60 2.22 -33.95
CA GLY A 561 -5.04 1.26 -32.96
C GLY A 561 -5.87 1.96 -31.88
N ASN A 562 -6.46 1.21 -30.95
CA ASN A 562 -7.24 1.81 -29.88
C ASN A 562 -6.33 2.65 -28.96
N PRO A 563 -6.55 3.99 -28.87
CA PRO A 563 -5.69 4.87 -28.09
C PRO A 563 -5.99 4.81 -26.59
N LEU A 564 -7.17 4.34 -26.20
CA LEU A 564 -7.63 4.40 -24.81
C LEU A 564 -6.84 3.42 -23.94
N GLY A 565 -6.31 3.93 -22.84
CA GLY A 565 -5.45 3.20 -21.94
C GLY A 565 -4.03 2.96 -22.44
N GLN A 566 -3.66 3.55 -23.58
CA GLN A 566 -2.27 3.57 -24.06
C GLN A 566 -1.57 4.84 -23.56
N THR A 567 -0.24 4.83 -23.60
CA THR A 567 0.59 6.01 -23.27
C THR A 567 1.01 6.81 -24.49
N SER A 568 0.72 6.27 -25.68
CA SER A 568 0.98 6.91 -26.96
C SER A 568 -0.08 6.50 -27.97
N MET A 569 -0.33 7.36 -28.96
CA MET A 569 -1.17 7.03 -30.09
C MET A 569 -0.76 7.79 -31.35
N GLU A 570 -1.27 7.31 -32.48
CA GLU A 570 -1.09 7.94 -33.79
C GLU A 570 -2.46 8.05 -34.48
N VAL A 571 -2.75 9.24 -35.01
CA VAL A 571 -3.88 9.52 -35.89
C VAL A 571 -3.35 9.86 -37.26
N GLN A 572 -3.73 9.07 -38.25
CA GLN A 572 -3.42 9.36 -39.65
C GLN A 572 -4.54 10.23 -40.21
N ILE A 573 -4.17 11.28 -40.94
CA ILE A 573 -5.10 12.17 -41.62
C ILE A 573 -4.80 12.14 -43.12
N THR A 574 -5.83 12.26 -43.95
CA THR A 574 -5.71 12.36 -45.39
C THR A 574 -6.64 13.44 -45.91
N SER A 575 -6.26 14.10 -47.01
CA SER A 575 -7.15 15.00 -47.76
C SER A 575 -7.54 14.37 -49.10
N ASP A 576 -8.75 14.67 -49.54
CA ASP A 576 -9.24 14.28 -50.87
C ASP A 576 -9.15 15.47 -51.84
N LEU A 577 -8.51 15.23 -52.98
CA LEU A 577 -8.32 16.19 -54.08
C LEU A 577 -7.55 17.48 -53.67
N ALA A 578 -7.32 18.42 -54.61
CA ALA A 578 -6.44 19.60 -54.47
C ALA A 578 -6.83 20.66 -53.41
N ARG A 579 -7.53 20.30 -52.34
CA ARG A 579 -7.86 21.20 -51.23
C ARG A 579 -7.14 20.74 -49.97
N GLY A 580 -6.63 21.72 -49.24
CA GLY A 580 -6.02 21.48 -47.93
C GLY A 580 -7.06 21.00 -46.91
N THR A 581 -6.57 20.48 -45.78
CA THR A 581 -7.37 20.10 -44.62
C THR A 581 -6.63 20.51 -43.36
N ASN A 582 -7.35 20.77 -42.26
CA ASN A 582 -6.75 21.18 -41.00
C ASN A 582 -7.40 20.43 -39.84
N TRP A 583 -6.62 19.60 -39.19
CA TRP A 583 -7.07 18.75 -38.08
C TRP A 583 -6.32 19.11 -36.80
N GLU A 584 -7.00 19.04 -35.67
CA GLU A 584 -6.38 19.14 -34.35
C GLU A 584 -6.74 17.93 -33.52
N LEU A 585 -5.74 17.42 -32.81
CA LEU A 585 -5.87 16.31 -31.88
C LEU A 585 -5.81 16.86 -30.47
N GLU A 586 -6.92 16.76 -29.74
CA GLU A 586 -6.97 17.03 -28.30
C GLU A 586 -6.97 15.70 -27.54
N VAL A 587 -6.06 15.57 -26.57
CA VAL A 587 -5.88 14.34 -25.78
C VAL A 587 -6.06 14.67 -24.33
N TRP A 588 -6.96 13.97 -23.66
CA TRP A 588 -7.13 14.04 -22.21
C TRP A 588 -6.47 12.82 -21.60
N TYR A 589 -5.48 13.07 -20.75
CA TYR A 589 -4.64 12.03 -20.20
C TYR A 589 -4.39 12.24 -18.72
N LEU A 590 -4.22 11.13 -18.02
CA LEU A 590 -3.73 11.13 -16.65
C LEU A 590 -2.21 11.10 -16.71
N PRO A 591 -1.50 12.15 -16.23
CA PRO A 591 -0.04 12.18 -16.33
C PRO A 591 0.58 11.02 -15.57
N LEU A 592 1.64 10.46 -16.16
CA LEU A 592 2.46 9.39 -15.63
C LEU A 592 3.90 9.89 -15.62
N GLN A 593 4.75 9.33 -14.76
CA GLN A 593 6.18 9.56 -14.92
C GLN A 593 6.72 8.79 -16.13
N PRO A 594 7.62 9.40 -16.93
CA PRO A 594 8.28 8.69 -18.01
C PRO A 594 9.07 7.50 -17.44
N PRO A 595 9.13 6.36 -18.15
CA PRO A 595 9.92 5.22 -17.70
C PRO A 595 11.37 5.64 -17.45
N SER A 596 11.95 5.14 -16.35
CA SER A 596 13.30 5.44 -15.90
C SER A 596 14.39 4.76 -16.76
N GLY A 597 14.41 5.10 -18.05
CA GLY A 597 15.41 4.66 -19.02
C GLY A 597 15.51 5.65 -20.18
N ASP A 598 16.75 6.00 -20.51
CA ASP A 598 17.22 6.98 -21.51
C ASP A 598 17.21 8.47 -21.09
N LEU A 599 18.07 8.78 -20.12
CA LEU A 599 18.95 9.95 -20.15
C LEU A 599 20.40 9.52 -19.89
#